data_AF-X0YBL0-F1
#
_entry.id   AF-X0YBL0-F1
#
_cell.length_a   1.000
_cell.length_b   1.000
_cell.length_c   1.000
_cell.angle_alpha   90.00
_cell.angle_beta   90.00
_cell.angle_gamma   90.00
#
_symmetry.space_group_name_H-M   'P 1'
#
loop_
_entity.id
_entity.type
_entity.pdbx_description
1 polymer ?
#
loop_
_entity_poly.entity_id
_entity_poly.type
_entity_poly.pdbx_seq_one_letter_code
_entity_poly.pdbx_strand_id
1 'polypeptide(L)'
;AIDKQKLKNITLYRELARIFQHKIGAVSDDAHKYYKLQLASAMEPLLGPADNQTFGALAQAPTDWEQIIKDANVAPLITALKSADGTFEDDDKFVSNYLSLRQNPGRFKSAAFNVIDDFRVRGPEALEKFDIFAKAYQLRRTWKLDPVLMHELNKVYGPIDWNDPNKHYPLDWRHPDSHAIYWAVKGLQVAAKEESRQIGMAETNTDRIVAHSLQNLFRNGK
;
A
#
# COMPACT_ATOMS: atom_id res chain seq x y z
N ALA A 1 0.22 -5.64 -27.96
CA ALA A 1 1.64 -5.31 -27.70
C ALA A 1 2.03 -5.31 -26.21
N ILE A 2 1.08 -5.15 -25.28
CA ILE A 2 1.37 -5.04 -23.83
C ILE A 2 1.60 -6.40 -23.15
N ASP A 3 1.16 -7.52 -23.75
CA ASP A 3 1.40 -8.87 -23.22
C ASP A 3 2.84 -9.41 -23.38
N LYS A 4 3.71 -8.69 -24.09
CA LYS A 4 5.11 -9.10 -24.34
C LYS A 4 6.11 -8.65 -23.27
N GLN A 5 5.70 -7.85 -22.28
CA GLN A 5 6.52 -7.49 -21.12
C GLN A 5 5.92 -8.07 -19.84
N LYS A 6 5.78 -9.38 -19.75
CA LYS A 6 5.82 -10.01 -18.43
C LYS A 6 7.23 -9.74 -17.88
N LEU A 7 7.35 -8.75 -17.02
CA LEU A 7 8.57 -8.39 -16.29
C LEU A 7 8.97 -9.55 -15.36
N LYS A 8 9.51 -10.63 -15.93
CA LYS A 8 9.96 -11.83 -15.21
C LYS A 8 11.38 -11.69 -14.65
N ASN A 9 11.96 -10.50 -14.71
CA ASN A 9 13.35 -10.32 -14.34
C ASN A 9 13.45 -9.96 -12.84
N ILE A 10 13.84 -10.92 -12.01
CA ILE A 10 14.18 -10.73 -10.59
C ILE A 10 15.09 -9.51 -10.36
N THR A 11 15.95 -9.18 -11.32
CA THR A 11 16.85 -8.02 -11.24
C THR A 11 16.09 -6.72 -11.07
N LEU A 12 14.93 -6.54 -11.72
CA LEU A 12 14.12 -5.33 -11.55
C LEU A 12 13.60 -5.22 -10.12
N TYR A 13 13.03 -6.31 -9.60
CA TYR A 13 12.55 -6.38 -8.23
C TYR A 13 13.67 -6.14 -7.21
N ARG A 14 14.85 -6.69 -7.47
CA ARG A 14 16.05 -6.45 -6.67
C ARG A 14 16.48 -4.99 -6.68
N GLU A 15 16.48 -4.32 -7.83
CA GLU A 15 16.81 -2.90 -7.89
C GLU A 15 15.75 -2.02 -7.23
N LEU A 16 14.46 -2.36 -7.32
CA LEU A 16 13.41 -1.70 -6.54
C LEU A 16 13.67 -1.85 -5.04
N ALA A 17 13.94 -3.07 -4.58
CA ALA A 17 14.26 -3.34 -3.18
C ALA A 17 15.51 -2.56 -2.73
N ARG A 18 16.55 -2.52 -3.57
CA ARG A 18 17.78 -1.75 -3.32
C ARG A 18 17.50 -0.24 -3.27
N ILE A 19 16.67 0.32 -4.13
CA ILE A 19 16.31 1.75 -4.08
C ILE A 19 15.70 2.08 -2.72
N PHE A 20 14.73 1.30 -2.26
CA PHE A 20 14.13 1.51 -0.95
C PHE A 20 15.14 1.35 0.19
N GLN A 21 15.91 0.26 0.22
CA GLN A 21 16.87 0.02 1.29
C GLN A 21 18.03 1.03 1.30
N HIS A 22 18.70 1.22 0.17
CA HIS A 22 19.97 1.96 0.10
C HIS A 22 19.82 3.43 -0.28
N LYS A 23 18.91 3.77 -1.19
CA LYS A 23 18.76 5.17 -1.65
C LYS A 23 17.82 5.97 -0.75
N ILE A 24 16.74 5.36 -0.29
CA ILE A 24 15.78 6.00 0.62
C ILE A 24 16.16 5.69 2.08
N GLY A 25 16.42 4.42 2.40
CA GLY A 25 16.65 3.94 3.77
C GLY A 25 18.02 4.28 4.36
N ALA A 26 19.09 4.10 3.60
CA ALA A 26 20.46 4.35 4.07
C ALA A 26 20.86 5.82 3.95
N VAL A 27 22.06 6.15 4.44
CA VAL A 27 22.62 7.51 4.46
C VAL A 27 23.48 7.84 3.24
N SER A 28 23.57 6.92 2.27
CA SER A 28 24.47 7.07 1.11
C SER A 28 23.98 8.04 0.04
N ASP A 29 22.74 8.53 0.17
CA ASP A 29 22.15 9.49 -0.75
C ASP A 29 21.91 10.81 0.00
N ASP A 30 22.39 11.94 -0.51
CA ASP A 30 22.34 13.22 0.21
C ASP A 30 20.90 13.68 0.49
N ALA A 31 19.93 13.24 -0.33
CA ALA A 31 18.52 13.55 -0.18
C ALA A 31 17.74 12.51 0.64
N HIS A 32 18.40 11.50 1.23
CA HIS A 32 17.73 10.37 1.89
C HIS A 32 16.72 10.80 2.97
N LYS A 33 17.01 11.85 3.75
CA LYS A 33 16.08 12.37 4.79
C LYS A 33 14.80 12.92 4.16
N TYR A 34 14.93 13.66 3.07
CA TYR A 34 13.78 14.17 2.33
C TYR A 34 12.94 13.01 1.77
N TYR A 35 13.57 12.00 1.16
CA TYR A 35 12.85 10.85 0.62
C TYR A 35 12.11 10.05 1.70
N LYS A 36 12.72 9.84 2.88
CA LYS A 36 12.05 9.20 4.03
C LYS A 36 10.81 9.98 4.47
N LEU A 37 10.93 11.30 4.60
CA LEU A 37 9.80 12.16 4.96
C LEU A 37 8.69 12.09 3.92
N GLN A 38 9.02 12.20 2.63
CA GLN A 38 8.02 12.11 1.56
C GLN A 38 7.34 10.74 1.52
N LEU A 39 8.10 9.65 1.69
CA LEU A 39 7.54 8.30 1.75
C LEU A 39 6.59 8.15 2.95
N ALA A 40 7.02 8.59 4.13
CA ALA A 40 6.20 8.53 5.33
C ALA A 40 4.93 9.36 5.19
N SER A 41 5.03 10.61 4.71
CA SER A 41 3.88 11.48 4.47
C SER A 41 2.90 10.91 3.45
N ALA A 42 3.38 10.20 2.42
CA ALA A 42 2.53 9.61 1.40
C ALA A 42 1.89 8.28 1.84
N MET A 43 2.53 7.55 2.75
CA MET A 43 2.03 6.28 3.31
C MET A 43 1.09 6.48 4.51
N GLU A 44 1.32 7.50 5.35
CA GLU A 44 0.53 7.81 6.54
C GLU A 44 -0.99 7.82 6.28
N PRO A 45 -1.54 8.55 5.28
CA PRO A 45 -2.98 8.57 5.06
C PRO A 45 -3.55 7.24 4.53
N LEU A 46 -2.70 6.39 3.96
CA LEU A 46 -3.11 5.08 3.43
C LEU A 46 -3.08 4.00 4.50
N LEU A 47 -2.01 3.99 5.30
CA LEU A 47 -1.65 2.85 6.14
C LEU A 47 -1.48 3.19 7.62
N GLY A 48 -1.19 4.44 7.99
CA GLY A 48 -1.09 4.94 9.38
C GLY A 48 -0.61 3.91 10.43
N PRO A 49 -1.05 4.03 11.69
CA PRO A 49 -0.96 2.96 12.66
C PRO A 49 -2.09 1.94 12.43
N ALA A 50 -1.98 1.15 11.35
CA ALA A 50 -2.93 0.06 11.06
C ALA A 50 -2.54 -1.24 11.77
N ASP A 51 -3.53 -2.08 12.04
CA ASP A 51 -3.37 -3.42 12.57
C ASP A 51 -3.57 -4.50 11.50
N ASN A 52 -3.32 -5.76 11.85
CA ASN A 52 -3.45 -6.87 10.91
C ASN A 52 -4.91 -7.10 10.44
N GLN A 53 -5.91 -6.67 11.21
CA GLN A 53 -7.31 -6.69 10.77
C GLN A 53 -7.53 -5.71 9.60
N THR A 54 -7.00 -4.50 9.71
CA THR A 54 -7.04 -3.49 8.66
C THR A 54 -6.34 -3.99 7.39
N PHE A 55 -5.16 -4.60 7.51
CA PHE A 55 -4.48 -5.22 6.35
C PHE A 55 -5.27 -6.38 5.74
N GLY A 56 -5.96 -7.18 6.57
CA GLY A 56 -6.91 -8.19 6.09
C GLY A 56 -8.06 -7.59 5.29
N ALA A 57 -8.64 -6.49 5.76
CA ALA A 57 -9.70 -5.77 5.04
C ALA A 57 -9.19 -5.17 3.72
N LEU A 58 -7.99 -4.57 3.70
CA LEU A 58 -7.35 -4.07 2.47
C LEU A 58 -7.11 -5.20 1.46
N ALA A 59 -6.70 -6.39 1.92
CA ALA A 59 -6.48 -7.57 1.08
C ALA A 59 -7.79 -8.08 0.45
N GLN A 60 -8.89 -8.06 1.19
CA GLN A 60 -10.22 -8.49 0.73
C GLN A 60 -10.98 -7.42 -0.06
N ALA A 61 -10.53 -6.16 -0.01
CA ALA A 61 -11.18 -5.06 -0.70
C ALA A 61 -11.25 -5.32 -2.21
N PRO A 62 -12.35 -4.89 -2.89
CA PRO A 62 -12.49 -4.99 -4.33
C PRO A 62 -11.25 -4.51 -5.09
N THR A 63 -10.96 -5.15 -6.22
CA THR A 63 -9.69 -4.96 -6.93
C THR A 63 -9.76 -3.84 -7.98
N ASP A 64 -10.95 -3.51 -8.44
CA ASP A 64 -11.20 -2.51 -9.46
C ASP A 64 -12.45 -1.67 -9.16
N TRP A 65 -12.58 -0.57 -9.92
CA TRP A 65 -13.66 0.39 -9.80
C TRP A 65 -15.03 -0.21 -10.15
N GLU A 66 -15.10 -1.10 -11.15
CA GLU A 66 -16.36 -1.68 -11.59
C GLU A 66 -17.02 -2.56 -10.52
N GLN A 67 -16.21 -3.21 -9.68
CA GLN A 67 -16.70 -4.00 -8.56
C GLN A 67 -17.32 -3.11 -7.46
N ILE A 68 -16.68 -1.99 -7.11
CA ILE A 68 -17.17 -1.16 -6.00
C ILE A 68 -18.43 -0.36 -6.36
N ILE A 69 -18.58 0.09 -7.61
CA ILE A 69 -19.76 0.86 -8.03
C ILE A 69 -21.04 0.03 -8.09
N LYS A 70 -20.91 -1.30 -8.23
CA LYS A 70 -22.05 -2.24 -8.23
C LYS A 70 -22.53 -2.54 -6.80
N ASP A 71 -21.78 -2.13 -5.79
CA ASP A 71 -22.17 -2.32 -4.41
C ASP A 71 -23.30 -1.34 -4.03
N ALA A 72 -24.47 -1.90 -3.73
CA ALA A 72 -25.67 -1.12 -3.41
C ALA A 72 -25.51 -0.25 -2.16
N ASN A 73 -24.64 -0.62 -1.23
CA ASN A 73 -24.39 0.16 -0.02
C ASN A 73 -23.46 1.35 -0.28
N VAL A 74 -22.56 1.24 -1.27
CA VAL A 74 -21.57 2.27 -1.60
C VAL A 74 -22.03 3.21 -2.72
N ALA A 75 -22.86 2.73 -3.65
CA ALA A 75 -23.37 3.54 -4.77
C ALA A 75 -24.01 4.89 -4.35
N PRO A 76 -24.76 4.99 -3.23
CA PRO A 76 -25.27 6.26 -2.74
C PRO A 76 -24.17 7.28 -2.37
N LEU A 77 -23.07 6.84 -1.76
CA LEU A 77 -21.93 7.70 -1.42
C LEU A 77 -21.30 8.29 -2.68
N ILE A 78 -21.05 7.44 -3.67
CA ILE A 78 -20.45 7.84 -4.95
C ILE A 78 -21.35 8.86 -5.66
N THR A 79 -22.65 8.58 -5.73
CA THR A 79 -23.64 9.47 -6.37
C THR A 79 -23.73 10.82 -5.66
N ALA A 80 -23.72 10.83 -4.33
CA ALA A 80 -23.76 12.05 -3.53
C ALA A 80 -22.50 12.90 -3.75
N LEU A 81 -21.32 12.30 -3.78
CA LEU A 81 -20.06 13.01 -4.05
C LEU A 81 -20.03 13.61 -5.47
N LYS A 82 -20.45 12.86 -6.49
CA LYS A 82 -20.57 13.36 -7.88
C LYS A 82 -21.50 14.57 -7.97
N SER A 83 -22.62 14.53 -7.24
CA SER A 83 -23.59 15.62 -7.23
C SER A 83 -23.09 16.85 -6.45
N ALA A 84 -22.28 16.64 -5.42
CA ALA A 84 -21.78 17.70 -4.55
C ALA A 84 -20.63 18.51 -5.16
N ASP A 85 -19.76 17.87 -5.94
CA ASP A 85 -18.61 18.52 -6.57
C ASP A 85 -18.23 17.84 -7.90
N GLY A 86 -18.21 18.63 -8.99
CA GLY A 86 -17.94 18.15 -10.34
C GLY A 86 -16.53 17.56 -10.53
N THR A 87 -15.60 17.79 -9.59
CA THR A 87 -14.31 17.09 -9.58
C THR A 87 -14.44 15.56 -9.44
N PHE A 88 -15.58 15.06 -8.97
CA PHE A 88 -15.89 13.64 -8.87
C PHE A 88 -16.57 13.04 -10.11
N GLU A 89 -16.85 13.81 -11.16
CA GLU A 89 -17.49 13.29 -12.39
C GLU A 89 -16.64 12.26 -13.12
N ASP A 90 -15.31 12.43 -13.09
CA ASP A 90 -14.33 11.55 -13.74
C ASP A 90 -13.99 10.34 -12.85
N ASP A 91 -14.46 9.16 -13.25
CA ASP A 91 -14.26 7.89 -12.56
C ASP A 91 -12.76 7.53 -12.41
N ASP A 92 -11.92 7.87 -13.39
CA ASP A 92 -10.48 7.56 -13.34
C ASP A 92 -9.77 8.37 -12.26
N LYS A 93 -10.28 9.57 -11.95
CA LYS A 93 -9.75 10.45 -10.90
C LYS A 93 -10.47 10.32 -9.58
N PHE A 94 -11.63 9.66 -9.54
CA PHE A 94 -12.53 9.62 -8.38
C PHE A 94 -11.80 9.22 -7.10
N VAL A 95 -11.10 8.08 -7.11
CA VAL A 95 -10.40 7.58 -5.91
C VAL A 95 -9.30 8.54 -5.45
N SER A 96 -8.56 9.14 -6.38
CA SER A 96 -7.49 10.10 -6.05
C SER A 96 -8.05 11.40 -5.47
N ASN A 97 -9.18 11.88 -5.99
CA ASN A 97 -9.89 13.05 -5.49
C ASN A 97 -10.53 12.76 -4.13
N TYR A 98 -11.08 11.57 -3.94
CA TYR A 98 -11.64 11.13 -2.66
C TYR A 98 -10.57 11.12 -1.57
N LEU A 99 -9.43 10.47 -1.79
CA LEU A 99 -8.34 10.46 -0.83
C LEU A 99 -7.79 11.87 -0.55
N SER A 100 -7.78 12.73 -1.57
CA SER A 100 -7.40 14.15 -1.42
C SER A 100 -8.43 14.93 -0.60
N LEU A 101 -9.73 14.69 -0.79
CA LEU A 101 -10.81 15.29 0.01
C LEU A 101 -10.68 14.90 1.48
N ARG A 102 -10.35 13.63 1.76
CA ARG A 102 -10.15 13.13 3.13
C ARG A 102 -8.97 13.78 3.85
N GLN A 103 -7.96 14.24 3.12
CA GLN A 103 -6.76 14.87 3.69
C GLN A 103 -6.83 16.40 3.70
N ASN A 104 -7.33 16.99 2.61
CA ASN A 104 -7.29 18.42 2.34
C ASN A 104 -8.68 18.91 1.87
N PRO A 105 -9.69 18.91 2.75
CA PRO A 105 -11.08 19.21 2.37
C PRO A 105 -11.26 20.60 1.77
N GLY A 106 -10.44 21.58 2.16
CA GLY A 106 -10.48 22.94 1.61
C GLY A 106 -10.15 23.06 0.11
N ARG A 107 -9.67 22.00 -0.54
CA ARG A 107 -9.47 21.96 -2.00
C ARG A 107 -10.75 21.69 -2.79
N PHE A 108 -11.83 21.30 -2.11
CA PHE A 108 -13.09 20.88 -2.70
C PHE A 108 -14.23 21.79 -2.24
N LYS A 109 -15.37 21.73 -2.91
CA LYS A 109 -16.58 22.42 -2.46
C LYS A 109 -16.99 21.89 -1.09
N SER A 110 -17.47 22.77 -0.21
CA SER A 110 -17.94 22.41 1.13
C SER A 110 -19.02 21.32 1.10
N ALA A 111 -19.86 21.30 0.07
CA ALA A 111 -20.87 20.27 -0.13
C ALA A 111 -20.28 18.85 -0.19
N ALA A 112 -19.10 18.64 -0.80
CA ALA A 112 -18.46 17.33 -0.87
C ALA A 112 -18.01 16.85 0.52
N PHE A 113 -17.50 17.76 1.35
CA PHE A 113 -17.15 17.44 2.72
C PHE A 113 -18.38 17.13 3.58
N ASN A 114 -19.48 17.88 3.38
CA ASN A 114 -20.75 17.61 4.06
C ASN A 114 -21.30 16.22 3.72
N VAL A 115 -21.10 15.73 2.49
CA VAL A 115 -21.44 14.33 2.14
C VAL A 115 -20.67 13.34 3.00
N ILE A 116 -19.37 13.57 3.24
CA ILE A 116 -18.57 12.71 4.12
C ILE A 116 -19.13 12.76 5.56
N ASP A 117 -19.43 13.95 6.09
CA ASP A 117 -20.02 14.12 7.42
C ASP A 117 -21.37 13.39 7.56
N ASP A 118 -22.22 13.51 6.55
CA ASP A 118 -23.51 12.83 6.52
C ASP A 118 -23.36 11.32 6.56
N PHE A 119 -22.43 10.76 5.78
CA PHE A 119 -22.17 9.32 5.76
C PHE A 119 -21.48 8.83 7.03
N ARG A 120 -20.72 9.65 7.76
CA ARG A 120 -20.21 9.29 9.09
C ARG A 120 -21.33 8.95 10.07
N VAL A 121 -22.48 9.61 9.94
CA VAL A 121 -23.64 9.40 10.83
C VAL A 121 -24.63 8.39 10.26
N ARG A 122 -24.95 8.51 8.96
CA ARG A 122 -26.09 7.80 8.34
C ARG A 122 -25.69 6.54 7.57
N GLY A 123 -24.42 6.36 7.26
CA GLY A 123 -23.91 5.21 6.50
C GLY A 123 -22.45 4.90 6.80
N PRO A 124 -22.06 4.72 8.09
CA PRO A 124 -20.67 4.54 8.46
C PRO A 124 -20.03 3.30 7.81
N GLU A 125 -20.79 2.22 7.65
CA GLU A 125 -20.32 1.00 7.00
C GLU A 125 -19.98 1.21 5.52
N ALA A 126 -20.80 1.97 4.80
CA ALA A 126 -20.55 2.31 3.39
C ALA A 126 -19.31 3.19 3.26
N LEU A 127 -19.16 4.16 4.17
CA LEU A 127 -18.00 5.05 4.21
C LEU A 127 -16.71 4.30 4.52
N GLU A 128 -16.73 3.44 5.53
CA GLU A 128 -15.59 2.60 5.93
C GLU A 128 -15.20 1.65 4.79
N LYS A 129 -16.18 0.98 4.17
CA LYS A 129 -15.95 0.10 3.04
C LYS A 129 -15.28 0.84 1.87
N PHE A 130 -15.75 2.05 1.55
CA PHE A 130 -15.14 2.85 0.50
C PHE A 130 -13.77 3.42 0.90
N ASP A 131 -13.56 3.77 2.17
CA ASP A 131 -12.25 4.18 2.70
C ASP A 131 -11.21 3.06 2.51
N ILE A 132 -11.57 1.82 2.89
CA ILE A 132 -10.72 0.64 2.71
C ILE A 132 -10.47 0.37 1.22
N PHE A 133 -11.51 0.39 0.39
CA PHE A 133 -11.36 0.24 -1.05
C PHE A 133 -10.43 1.29 -1.65
N ALA A 134 -10.64 2.57 -1.36
CA ALA A 134 -9.87 3.67 -1.91
C ALA A 134 -8.37 3.54 -1.56
N LYS A 135 -8.07 3.18 -0.31
CA LYS A 135 -6.70 2.90 0.14
C LYS A 135 -6.09 1.70 -0.60
N ALA A 136 -6.81 0.57 -0.66
CA ALA A 136 -6.34 -0.62 -1.37
C ALA A 136 -6.15 -0.37 -2.88
N TYR A 137 -7.06 0.39 -3.51
CA TYR A 137 -6.98 0.78 -4.91
C TYR A 137 -5.74 1.64 -5.17
N GLN A 138 -5.48 2.64 -4.32
CA GLN A 138 -4.29 3.49 -4.43
C GLN A 138 -2.99 2.71 -4.24
N LEU A 139 -2.95 1.76 -3.29
CA LEU A 139 -1.79 0.88 -3.08
C LEU A 139 -1.51 0.05 -4.34
N ARG A 140 -2.53 -0.57 -4.94
CA ARG A 140 -2.36 -1.40 -6.15
C ARG A 140 -2.02 -0.59 -7.40
N ARG A 141 -2.72 0.53 -7.62
CA ARG A 141 -2.64 1.28 -8.88
C ARG A 141 -1.47 2.25 -8.91
N THR A 142 -1.19 2.94 -7.81
CA THR A 142 -0.14 3.95 -7.74
C THR A 142 1.15 3.35 -7.20
N TRP A 143 1.11 2.72 -6.03
CA TRP A 143 2.31 2.19 -5.37
C TRP A 143 2.75 0.82 -5.88
N LYS A 144 1.89 0.15 -6.66
CA LYS A 144 2.10 -1.22 -7.13
C LYS A 144 2.32 -2.22 -5.99
N LEU A 145 1.77 -1.89 -4.82
CA LEU A 145 1.75 -2.75 -3.64
C LEU A 145 0.44 -3.51 -3.62
N ASP A 146 0.56 -4.83 -3.56
CA ASP A 146 -0.55 -5.76 -3.41
C ASP A 146 -0.86 -5.97 -1.91
N PRO A 147 -2.02 -5.51 -1.41
CA PRO A 147 -2.36 -5.64 0.00
C PRO A 147 -2.40 -7.09 0.51
N VAL A 148 -2.64 -8.08 -0.37
CA VAL A 148 -2.57 -9.51 0.00
C VAL A 148 -1.15 -9.87 0.45
N LEU A 149 -0.16 -9.55 -0.38
CA LEU A 149 1.24 -9.79 -0.04
C LEU A 149 1.69 -8.92 1.15
N MET A 150 1.23 -7.67 1.25
CA MET A 150 1.55 -6.83 2.42
C MET A 150 1.07 -7.49 3.72
N HIS A 151 -0.16 -8.02 3.73
CA HIS A 151 -0.72 -8.72 4.88
C HIS A 151 0.03 -10.03 5.20
N GLU A 152 0.46 -10.78 4.18
CA GLU A 152 1.34 -11.94 4.38
C GLU A 152 2.66 -11.55 5.03
N LEU A 153 3.33 -10.51 4.51
CA LEU A 153 4.61 -10.04 5.03
C LEU A 153 4.50 -9.53 6.46
N ASN A 154 3.41 -8.88 6.82
CA ASN A 154 3.15 -8.48 8.20
C ASN A 154 3.12 -9.69 9.16
N LYS A 155 2.54 -10.82 8.73
CA LYS A 155 2.48 -12.03 9.54
C LYS A 155 3.81 -12.78 9.61
N VAL A 156 4.65 -12.66 8.59
CA VAL A 156 5.93 -13.38 8.50
C VAL A 156 7.07 -12.59 9.15
N TYR A 157 7.11 -11.28 8.92
CA TYR A 157 8.24 -10.42 9.23
C TYR A 157 7.91 -9.31 10.23
N GLY A 158 6.64 -9.13 10.56
CA GLY A 158 6.20 -8.12 11.51
C GLY A 158 6.75 -8.38 12.93
N PRO A 159 6.89 -7.33 13.76
CA PRO A 159 7.32 -7.47 15.14
C PRO A 159 6.42 -8.44 15.91
N ILE A 160 7.01 -9.27 16.78
CA ILE A 160 6.25 -10.20 17.61
C ILE A 160 5.80 -9.58 18.92
N ASP A 161 4.67 -10.02 19.45
CA ASP A 161 4.26 -9.77 20.83
C ASP A 161 5.16 -10.60 21.77
N TRP A 162 5.79 -9.95 22.74
CA TRP A 162 6.68 -10.61 23.70
C TRP A 162 5.96 -11.65 24.57
N ASN A 163 4.65 -11.49 24.74
CA ASN A 163 3.83 -12.41 25.53
C ASN A 163 3.22 -13.55 24.69
N ASP A 164 3.19 -13.40 23.37
CA ASP A 164 2.71 -14.43 22.44
C ASP A 164 3.52 -14.39 21.13
N PRO A 165 4.53 -15.26 20.96
CA PRO A 165 5.38 -15.24 19.77
C PRO A 165 4.66 -15.64 18.49
N ASN A 166 3.41 -16.14 18.56
CA ASN A 166 2.59 -16.42 17.38
C ASN A 166 1.82 -15.18 16.91
N LYS A 167 1.78 -14.12 17.72
CA LYS A 167 1.12 -12.87 17.40
C LYS A 167 2.12 -11.88 16.84
N HIS A 168 1.92 -11.54 15.57
CA HIS A 168 2.69 -10.51 14.88
C HIS A 168 1.89 -9.21 14.78
N TYR A 169 2.57 -8.09 14.96
CA TYR A 169 2.12 -6.75 14.59
C TYR A 169 2.51 -6.44 13.13
N PRO A 170 1.79 -5.55 12.42
CA PRO A 170 2.20 -5.13 11.10
C PRO A 170 3.60 -4.52 11.04
N LEU A 171 4.26 -4.65 9.89
CA LEU A 171 5.42 -3.83 9.55
C LEU A 171 4.99 -2.36 9.48
N ASP A 172 5.89 -1.44 9.85
CA ASP A 172 5.65 -0.01 9.58
C ASP A 172 5.89 0.27 8.09
N TRP A 173 4.81 0.39 7.32
CA TRP A 173 4.86 0.66 5.89
C TRP A 173 5.21 2.11 5.54
N ARG A 174 5.43 2.99 6.52
CA ARG A 174 6.05 4.30 6.32
C ARG A 174 7.57 4.19 6.26
N HIS A 175 8.13 3.09 6.78
CA HIS A 175 9.55 2.82 6.79
C HIS A 175 10.01 2.21 5.45
N PRO A 176 11.09 2.73 4.83
CA PRO A 176 11.55 2.25 3.52
C PRO A 176 11.96 0.78 3.51
N ASP A 177 12.52 0.26 4.60
CA ASP A 177 12.89 -1.16 4.67
C ASP A 177 11.70 -2.14 4.57
N SER A 178 10.49 -1.73 4.96
CA SER A 178 9.28 -2.55 4.74
C SER A 178 8.97 -2.70 3.25
N HIS A 179 9.17 -1.63 2.46
CA HIS A 179 9.06 -1.66 1.00
C HIS A 179 10.20 -2.46 0.37
N ALA A 180 11.41 -2.37 0.91
CA ALA A 180 12.54 -3.17 0.44
C ALA A 180 12.26 -4.68 0.59
N ILE A 181 11.73 -5.09 1.76
CA ILE A 181 11.27 -6.47 1.99
C ILE A 181 10.19 -6.85 0.97
N TYR A 182 9.19 -5.99 0.76
CA TYR A 182 8.13 -6.27 -0.22
C TYR A 182 8.67 -6.56 -1.60
N TRP A 183 9.51 -5.69 -2.15
CA TRP A 183 10.02 -5.84 -3.50
C TRP A 183 11.00 -7.02 -3.62
N ALA A 184 11.82 -7.28 -2.60
CA ALA A 184 12.72 -8.42 -2.58
C ALA A 184 11.92 -9.75 -2.57
N VAL A 185 10.95 -9.89 -1.67
CA VAL A 185 10.11 -11.09 -1.58
C VAL A 185 9.27 -11.28 -2.85
N LYS A 186 8.70 -10.20 -3.41
CA LYS A 186 7.98 -10.28 -4.69
C LYS A 186 8.88 -10.79 -5.80
N GLY A 187 10.12 -10.31 -5.87
CA GLY A 187 11.12 -10.77 -6.83
C GLY A 187 11.44 -12.26 -6.70
N LEU A 188 11.62 -12.74 -5.47
CA LEU A 188 11.85 -14.16 -5.17
C LEU A 188 10.63 -15.01 -5.54
N GLN A 189 9.40 -14.57 -5.22
CA GLN A 189 8.17 -15.25 -5.62
C GLN A 189 8.00 -15.33 -7.14
N VAL A 190 8.41 -14.29 -7.88
CA VAL A 190 8.37 -14.30 -9.35
C VAL A 190 9.42 -15.27 -9.91
N ALA A 191 10.64 -15.27 -9.37
CA ALA A 191 11.69 -16.19 -9.80
C ALA A 191 11.35 -17.66 -9.50
N ALA A 192 10.73 -17.93 -8.34
CA ALA A 192 10.31 -19.28 -7.95
C ALA A 192 9.23 -19.90 -8.86
N LYS A 193 8.50 -19.09 -9.62
CA LYS A 193 7.52 -19.56 -10.62
C LYS A 193 8.17 -20.05 -11.92
N GLU A 194 9.47 -19.83 -12.10
CA GLU A 194 10.23 -20.36 -13.24
C GLU A 194 10.84 -21.72 -12.84
N GLU A 195 10.10 -22.81 -13.06
CA GLU A 195 10.48 -24.17 -12.62
C GLU A 195 11.88 -24.62 -13.07
N SER A 196 12.37 -24.11 -14.21
CA SER A 196 13.70 -24.45 -14.74
C SER A 196 14.84 -23.62 -14.14
N ARG A 197 14.56 -22.69 -13.24
CA ARG A 197 15.54 -21.71 -12.74
C ARG A 197 16.24 -22.24 -11.49
N GLN A 198 17.55 -22.42 -11.59
CA GLN A 198 18.39 -22.70 -10.43
C GLN A 198 18.60 -21.46 -9.58
N ILE A 199 18.74 -21.63 -8.27
CA ILE A 199 19.10 -20.54 -7.34
C ILE A 199 20.49 -20.02 -7.76
N GLY A 200 20.55 -18.78 -8.22
CA GLY A 200 21.78 -18.12 -8.62
C GLY A 200 22.12 -16.96 -7.68
N MET A 201 23.17 -16.21 -8.08
CA MET A 201 23.63 -15.04 -7.32
C MET A 201 22.55 -13.95 -7.18
N ALA A 202 21.64 -13.82 -8.15
CA ALA A 202 20.60 -12.81 -8.13
C ALA A 202 19.59 -13.07 -7.01
N GLU A 203 19.18 -14.32 -6.81
CA GLU A 203 18.28 -14.79 -5.77
C GLU A 203 18.94 -14.58 -4.40
N THR A 204 20.18 -15.04 -4.21
CA THR A 204 20.92 -14.84 -2.95
C THR A 204 21.11 -13.37 -2.60
N ASN A 205 21.44 -12.53 -3.58
CA ASN A 205 21.60 -11.09 -3.34
C ASN A 205 20.26 -10.41 -3.02
N THR A 206 19.15 -10.90 -3.59
CA THR A 206 17.80 -10.39 -3.30
C THR A 206 17.35 -10.81 -1.91
N ASP A 207 17.60 -12.05 -1.52
CA ASP A 207 17.30 -12.56 -0.17
C ASP A 207 18.10 -11.81 0.91
N ARG A 208 19.38 -11.49 0.64
CA ARG A 208 20.20 -10.67 1.56
C ARG A 208 19.57 -9.30 1.85
N ILE A 209 18.85 -8.70 0.89
CA ILE A 209 18.16 -7.43 1.12
C ILE A 209 17.09 -7.60 2.21
N VAL A 210 16.34 -8.71 2.21
CA VAL A 210 15.34 -9.01 3.26
C VAL A 210 16.01 -9.04 4.63
N ALA A 211 17.09 -9.81 4.79
CA ALA A 211 17.79 -9.94 6.07
C ALA A 211 18.36 -8.60 6.58
N HIS A 212 18.99 -7.82 5.71
CA HIS A 212 19.50 -6.49 6.06
C HIS A 212 18.38 -5.51 6.43
N SER A 213 17.26 -5.55 5.70
CA SER A 213 16.11 -4.69 5.99
C SER A 213 15.44 -5.04 7.32
N LEU A 214 15.35 -6.33 7.67
CA LEU A 214 14.91 -6.76 9.01
C LEU A 214 15.84 -6.24 10.10
N GLN A 215 17.16 -6.30 9.90
CA GLN A 215 18.12 -5.73 10.84
C GLN A 215 17.95 -4.22 11.00
N ASN A 216 17.70 -3.49 9.90
CA ASN A 216 17.45 -2.05 9.94
C ASN A 216 16.16 -1.71 10.70
N LEU A 217 15.08 -2.45 10.45
CA LEU A 217 13.80 -2.29 11.16
C LEU A 217 13.95 -2.58 12.65
N PHE A 218 14.73 -3.59 13.03
CA PHE A 218 15.02 -3.85 14.44
C PHE A 218 15.75 -2.67 15.13
N ARG A 219 16.68 -2.02 14.41
CA ARG A 219 17.45 -0.88 14.95
C ARG A 219 16.67 0.43 14.96
N ASN A 220 15.87 0.69 13.94
CA ASN A 220 15.34 2.02 13.63
C ASN A 220 13.82 2.05 13.36
N GLY A 221 13.13 0.91 13.41
CA GLY A 221 11.70 0.79 13.07
C GLY A 221 10.74 1.17 14.19
N LYS A 222 11.15 2.05 15.10
CA LYS A 222 10.32 2.60 16.17
C LYS A 222 9.81 3.98 15.80
#